data_AF-A0A5B6ZJV1-F1
#
_entry.id   AF-A0A5B6ZJV1-F1
#
_cell.length_a   1.000
_cell.length_b   1.000
_cell.length_c   1.000
_cell.angle_alpha   90.00
_cell.angle_beta   90.00
_cell.angle_gamma   90.00
#
_symmetry.space_group_name_H-M   'P 1'
#
loop_
_entity.id
_entity.type
_entity.pdbx_description
1 polymer ?
#
loop_
_entity_poly.entity_id
_entity_poly.type
_entity_poly.pdbx_seq_one_letter_code
_entity_poly.pdbx_strand_id
1 'polypeptide(L)'
;WELLQKKAFPQMHGPDYRIDSEMEKVGKAMVGRCGGLPLAIILLGGILATKPYTSREWEMVNQNMNWYLSKGNDGKQHGGVEEVLAFSYHDLPYQFRQCFLYLGNFREDEEINARTLYHMWVAEGIVSSEE
;
A
#
# COMPACT_ATOMS: atom_id res chain seq x y z
N TRP A 1 -0.90 15.53 1.36
CA TRP A 1 -2.11 15.34 2.19
C TRP A 1 -3.32 15.07 1.32
N GLU A 2 -3.71 16.01 0.45
CA GLU A 2 -4.87 15.85 -0.46
C GLU A 2 -4.83 14.58 -1.31
N LEU A 3 -3.68 14.24 -1.88
CA LEU A 3 -3.50 13.00 -2.64
C LEU A 3 -3.74 11.75 -1.78
N LEU A 4 -3.25 11.75 -0.54
CA LEU A 4 -3.45 10.63 0.40
C LEU A 4 -4.93 10.49 0.72
N GLN A 5 -5.59 11.60 1.05
CA GLN A 5 -7.02 11.65 1.33
C GLN A 5 -7.82 11.07 0.16
N LYS A 6 -7.56 11.53 -1.06
CA LYS A 6 -8.24 11.03 -2.26
C LYS A 6 -8.08 9.52 -2.44
N LYS A 7 -6.92 8.95 -2.09
CA LYS A 7 -6.63 7.52 -2.27
C LYS A 7 -7.10 6.64 -1.11
N ALA A 8 -7.04 7.14 0.12
CA ALA A 8 -7.53 6.44 1.31
C ALA A 8 -9.07 6.41 1.39
N PHE A 9 -9.75 7.35 0.73
CA PHE A 9 -11.20 7.50 0.76
C PHE A 9 -11.83 7.48 -0.66
N PRO A 10 -11.72 6.39 -1.43
CA PRO A 10 -12.16 6.37 -2.83
C PRO A 10 -13.69 6.44 -3.01
N GLN A 11 -14.50 6.17 -1.97
CA GLN A 11 -15.97 6.11 -2.06
C GLN A 11 -16.72 6.96 -1.02
N MET A 12 -16.07 7.82 -0.23
CA MET A 12 -16.75 8.60 0.81
C MET A 12 -17.10 10.02 0.34
N HIS A 13 -18.26 10.16 -0.30
CA HIS A 13 -18.96 11.42 -0.55
C HIS A 13 -20.30 11.48 0.21
N GLY A 14 -20.32 11.03 1.46
CA GLY A 14 -21.51 11.05 2.32
C GLY A 14 -21.48 12.17 3.37
N PRO A 15 -22.64 12.64 3.87
CA PRO A 15 -22.74 13.73 4.85
C PRO A 15 -22.14 13.39 6.23
N ASP A 16 -21.91 12.12 6.54
CA ASP A 16 -21.23 11.65 7.75
C ASP A 16 -19.70 11.61 7.63
N TYR A 17 -19.16 12.04 6.48
CA TYR A 17 -17.71 12.11 6.28
C TYR A 17 -17.11 13.23 7.13
N ARG A 18 -16.50 12.84 8.24
CA ARG A 18 -15.64 13.71 9.04
C ARG A 18 -14.30 13.02 9.18
N ILE A 19 -13.28 13.57 8.52
CA ILE A 19 -11.91 13.32 8.95
C ILE A 19 -11.78 13.93 10.34
N ASP A 20 -11.55 13.07 11.32
CA ASP A 20 -11.14 13.51 12.65
C ASP A 20 -9.81 14.28 12.53
N SER A 21 -9.68 15.40 13.24
CA SER A 21 -8.44 16.19 13.29
C SER A 21 -7.21 15.34 13.64
N GLU A 22 -7.40 14.28 14.44
CA GLU A 22 -6.31 13.34 14.74
C GLU A 22 -5.91 12.50 13.53
N MET A 23 -6.86 12.02 12.72
CA MET A 23 -6.55 11.31 11.47
C MET A 23 -5.81 12.20 10.47
N GLU A 24 -6.21 13.48 10.37
CA GLU A 24 -5.50 14.45 9.52
C GLU A 24 -4.05 14.66 9.97
N LYS A 25 -3.84 14.80 11.28
CA LYS A 25 -2.49 14.97 11.85
C LYS A 25 -1.61 13.76 11.57
N VAL A 26 -2.11 12.55 11.81
CA VAL A 26 -1.39 11.29 11.55
C VAL A 26 -1.12 11.12 10.05
N GLY A 27 -2.12 11.38 9.21
CA GLY A 27 -1.98 11.32 7.76
C GLY A 27 -0.95 12.30 7.20
N LYS A 28 -0.90 13.54 7.70
CA LYS A 28 0.14 14.51 7.32
C LYS A 28 1.53 14.04 7.75
N ALA A 29 1.67 13.44 8.92
CA ALA A 29 2.94 12.87 9.37
C ALA A 29 3.43 11.75 8.44
N MET A 30 2.55 10.81 8.06
CA MET A 30 2.90 9.74 7.12
C MET A 30 3.27 10.28 5.73
N VAL A 31 2.55 11.29 5.22
CA VAL A 31 2.91 11.96 3.94
C VAL A 31 4.29 12.58 4.00
N GLY A 32 4.67 13.20 5.12
CA GLY A 32 6.01 13.74 5.32
C GLY A 32 7.09 12.67 5.18
N ARG A 33 6.83 11.47 5.71
CA ARG A 33 7.74 10.31 5.61
C ARG A 33 7.84 9.74 4.20
N CYS A 34 6.79 9.85 3.38
CA CYS A 34 6.84 9.51 1.96
C CYS A 34 7.76 10.44 1.13
N GLY A 35 8.39 11.47 1.74
CA GLY A 35 9.29 12.39 1.03
C GLY A 35 8.61 13.23 -0.05
N GLY A 36 7.27 13.33 -0.03
CA GLY A 36 6.49 13.99 -1.07
C GLY A 36 6.36 13.21 -2.38
N LEU A 37 6.89 11.98 -2.46
CA LEU A 37 6.88 11.17 -3.68
C LEU A 37 5.44 10.67 -3.95
N PRO A 38 4.83 11.02 -5.10
CA PRO A 38 3.44 10.66 -5.38
C PRO A 38 3.16 9.17 -5.32
N LEU A 39 4.09 8.34 -5.80
CA LEU A 39 3.96 6.88 -5.78
C LEU A 39 3.84 6.34 -4.34
N ALA A 40 4.72 6.76 -3.43
CA ALA A 40 4.67 6.38 -2.03
C ALA A 40 3.35 6.80 -1.36
N ILE A 41 2.86 8.00 -1.67
CA ILE A 41 1.58 8.50 -1.14
C ILE A 41 0.39 7.68 -1.66
N ILE A 42 0.41 7.28 -2.94
CA ILE A 42 -0.65 6.46 -3.54
C ILE A 42 -0.68 5.06 -2.91
N LEU A 43 0.48 4.44 -2.71
CA LEU A 43 0.60 3.14 -2.06
C LEU A 43 0.07 3.18 -0.62
N LEU A 44 0.49 4.18 0.16
CA LEU A 44 -0.02 4.40 1.51
C LEU A 44 -1.54 4.60 1.52
N GLY A 45 -2.08 5.36 0.55
CA GLY A 45 -3.52 5.53 0.40
C GLY A 45 -4.24 4.21 0.11
N GLY A 46 -3.66 3.36 -0.74
CA GLY A 46 -4.17 2.01 -0.99
C GLY A 46 -4.22 1.16 0.27
N ILE A 47 -3.16 1.18 1.08
CA ILE A 47 -3.12 0.48 2.38
C ILE A 47 -4.23 0.98 3.30
N LEU A 48 -4.33 2.30 3.50
CA LEU A 48 -5.33 2.89 4.39
C LEU A 48 -6.77 2.62 3.93
N ALA A 49 -7.01 2.51 2.62
CA ALA A 49 -8.32 2.17 2.08
C ALA A 49 -8.78 0.74 2.46
N THR A 50 -7.85 -0.14 2.87
CA THR A 50 -8.18 -1.50 3.37
C THR A 50 -8.43 -1.56 4.87
N LYS A 51 -8.18 -0.48 5.62
CA LYS A 51 -8.29 -0.47 7.09
C LYS A 51 -9.60 0.18 7.53
N PRO A 52 -10.11 -0.17 8.73
CA PRO A 52 -11.23 0.55 9.33
C PRO A 52 -10.93 2.05 9.46
N TYR A 53 -11.96 2.88 9.23
CA TYR A 53 -11.85 4.34 9.28
C TYR A 53 -11.79 4.87 10.72
N THR A 54 -10.66 4.66 11.39
CA THR A 54 -10.44 5.12 12.75
C THR A 54 -9.03 5.70 12.92
N SER A 55 -8.90 6.70 13.80
CA SER A 55 -7.60 7.28 14.17
C SER A 55 -6.63 6.24 14.74
N ARG A 56 -7.14 5.25 15.48
CA ARG A 56 -6.35 4.15 16.02
C ARG A 56 -5.69 3.31 14.93
N GLU A 57 -6.45 2.90 13.91
CA GLU A 57 -5.92 2.10 12.80
C GLU A 57 -4.88 2.89 11.99
N TRP A 58 -5.14 4.18 11.77
CA TRP A 58 -4.19 5.07 11.09
C TRP A 58 -2.88 5.24 11.89
N GLU A 59 -2.97 5.34 13.21
CA GLU A 59 -1.79 5.37 14.07
C GLU A 59 -1.03 4.04 14.03
N MET A 60 -1.72 2.90 14.01
CA MET A 60 -1.08 1.59 13.85
C MET A 60 -0.33 1.48 12.51
N VAL A 61 -0.91 1.97 11.41
CA VAL A 61 -0.24 2.03 10.10
C VAL A 61 1.00 2.93 10.16
N ASN A 62 0.89 4.11 10.79
CA ASN A 62 2.02 5.01 11.00
C ASN A 62 3.15 4.36 11.81
N GLN A 63 2.83 3.63 12.88
CA GLN A 63 3.82 2.90 13.69
C GLN A 63 4.49 1.78 12.91
N ASN A 64 3.74 1.00 12.14
CA ASN A 64 4.28 -0.05 11.28
C ASN A 64 5.22 0.55 10.23
N MET A 65 4.80 1.62 9.56
CA MET A 65 5.63 2.35 8.60
C MET A 65 6.96 2.79 9.24
N ASN A 66 6.94 3.28 10.49
CA ASN A 66 8.15 3.68 11.22
C ASN A 66 9.07 2.50 11.49
N TRP A 67 8.52 1.36 11.86
CA TRP A 67 9.29 0.14 12.09
C TRP A 67 10.01 -0.30 10.81
N TYR A 68 9.32 -0.36 9.66
CA TYR A 68 9.93 -0.74 8.39
C TYR A 68 10.99 0.26 7.92
N LEU A 69 10.71 1.56 8.05
CA LEU A 69 11.68 2.63 7.74
C LEU A 69 12.93 2.57 8.63
N SER A 70 12.77 2.22 9.92
CA SER A 70 13.90 2.11 10.84
C SER A 70 14.77 0.88 10.59
N LYS A 71 14.19 -0.18 10.01
CA LYS A 71 14.86 -1.46 9.76
C LYS A 71 15.58 -1.53 8.42
N GLY A 72 15.16 -0.73 7.43
CA GLY A 72 15.83 -0.63 6.12
C GLY A 72 17.07 0.27 6.09
N ASN A 73 17.36 0.95 7.20
CA ASN A 73 18.41 1.96 7.25
C ASN A 73 19.75 1.36 7.73
N ASP A 74 20.42 0.59 6.87
CA ASP A 74 21.84 0.18 7.02
C ASP A 74 22.80 1.36 6.71
N GLY A 75 22.44 2.58 7.11
CA GLY A 75 23.23 3.80 6.89
C GLY A 75 23.15 4.38 5.47
N LYS A 76 22.29 3.84 4.60
CA LYS A 76 22.02 4.39 3.27
C LYS A 76 20.62 4.99 3.26
N GLN A 77 20.55 6.29 3.06
CA GLN A 77 19.29 7.00 2.82
C GLN A 77 18.77 6.67 1.43
N HIS A 78 18.24 5.46 1.26
CA HIS A 78 17.36 5.19 0.14
C HIS A 78 16.09 5.99 0.40
N GLY A 79 15.68 6.80 -0.57
CA GLY A 79 14.53 7.69 -0.40
C GLY A 79 13.27 6.88 -0.10
N GLY A 80 12.37 7.45 0.70
CA GLY A 80 11.19 6.82 1.31
C GLY A 80 10.21 6.03 0.42
N VAL A 81 10.45 5.87 -0.88
CA VAL A 81 9.67 5.01 -1.78
C VAL A 81 9.98 3.54 -1.59
N GLU A 82 11.26 3.15 -1.44
CA GLU A 82 11.63 1.74 -1.32
C GLU A 82 11.05 1.11 -0.04
N GLU A 83 11.11 1.84 1.07
CA GLU A 83 10.58 1.38 2.34
C GLU A 83 9.05 1.37 2.34
N VAL A 84 8.40 2.32 1.67
CA VAL A 84 6.94 2.31 1.49
C VAL A 84 6.51 1.16 0.59
N LEU A 85 7.27 0.84 -0.46
CA LEU A 85 7.03 -0.33 -1.31
C LEU A 85 7.17 -1.63 -0.51
N ALA A 86 8.26 -1.76 0.26
CA ALA A 86 8.47 -2.92 1.13
C ALA A 86 7.33 -3.07 2.16
N PHE A 87 6.94 -1.96 2.80
CA PHE A 87 5.81 -1.94 3.72
C PHE A 87 4.50 -2.37 3.03
N SER A 88 4.22 -1.83 1.83
CA SER A 88 3.03 -2.18 1.05
C SER A 88 3.01 -3.67 0.71
N TYR A 89 4.14 -4.23 0.32
CA TYR A 89 4.27 -5.66 0.05
C TYR A 89 4.04 -6.52 1.31
N HIS A 90 4.55 -6.09 2.46
CA HIS A 90 4.37 -6.83 3.71
C HIS A 90 2.95 -6.75 4.28
N ASP A 91 2.20 -5.68 4.02
CA ASP A 91 0.80 -5.52 4.43
C ASP A 91 -0.18 -6.33 3.55
N LEU A 92 0.25 -6.78 2.36
CA LEU A 92 -0.58 -7.61 1.49
C LEU A 92 -0.95 -8.96 2.14
N PRO A 93 -2.21 -9.42 1.98
CA PRO A 93 -2.59 -10.79 2.26
C PRO A 93 -1.67 -11.81 1.59
N TYR A 94 -1.49 -12.98 2.23
CA TYR A 94 -0.53 -14.00 1.78
C TYR A 94 -0.70 -14.39 0.30
N GLN A 95 -1.93 -14.64 -0.14
CA GLN A 95 -2.23 -15.02 -1.53
C GLN A 95 -1.83 -13.92 -2.52
N PHE A 96 -2.07 -12.64 -2.19
CA PHE A 96 -1.73 -11.52 -3.07
C PHE A 96 -0.23 -11.24 -3.12
N ARG A 97 0.53 -11.58 -2.08
CA ARG A 97 2.01 -11.52 -2.13
C ARG A 97 2.57 -12.51 -3.15
N GLN A 98 2.02 -13.72 -3.19
CA GLN A 98 2.42 -14.73 -4.19
C GLN A 98 2.05 -14.28 -5.61
N CYS A 99 0.84 -13.75 -5.80
CA CYS A 99 0.42 -13.18 -7.09
C CYS A 99 1.36 -12.05 -7.55
N PHE A 100 1.74 -11.15 -6.64
CA PHE A 100 2.64 -10.04 -6.94
C PHE A 100 4.06 -10.54 -7.29
N LEU A 101 4.61 -11.49 -6.54
CA LEU A 101 5.93 -12.06 -6.84
C LEU A 101 5.98 -12.74 -8.20
N TYR A 102 4.88 -13.37 -8.64
CA TYR A 102 4.79 -14.03 -9.94
C TYR A 102 5.02 -13.05 -11.10
N LEU A 103 4.73 -11.76 -10.92
CA LEU A 103 5.00 -10.73 -11.92
C LEU A 103 6.49 -10.58 -12.22
N GLY A 104 7.39 -11.00 -11.31
CA GLY A 104 8.83 -10.99 -11.53
C GLY A 104 9.33 -11.99 -12.59
N ASN A 105 8.46 -12.88 -13.09
CA ASN A 105 8.80 -13.81 -14.17
C ASN A 105 8.74 -13.17 -15.57
N PHE A 106 8.15 -11.97 -15.69
CA PHE A 106 8.03 -11.24 -16.94
C PHE A 106 9.21 -10.30 -17.14
N ARG A 107 9.43 -9.86 -18.39
CA ARG A 107 10.50 -8.89 -18.68
C ARG A 107 10.12 -7.51 -18.17
N GLU A 108 11.13 -6.70 -17.88
CA GLU A 108 10.95 -5.29 -17.55
C GLU A 108 10.16 -4.58 -18.67
N ASP A 109 9.16 -3.80 -18.27
CA ASP A 109 8.25 -3.04 -19.14
C ASP A 109 7.43 -3.86 -20.15
N GLU A 110 7.30 -5.18 -19.96
CA GLU A 110 6.46 -6.04 -20.80
C GLU A 110 4.96 -5.81 -20.53
N GLU A 111 4.16 -5.74 -21.60
CA GLU A 111 2.71 -5.73 -21.48
C GLU A 111 2.18 -7.13 -21.12
N ILE A 112 1.70 -7.29 -19.89
CA ILE A 112 1.15 -8.56 -19.41
C ILE A 112 -0.37 -8.59 -19.64
N ASN A 113 -0.84 -9.57 -20.41
CA ASN A 113 -2.27 -9.79 -20.55
C ASN A 113 -2.88 -10.33 -19.24
N ALA A 114 -3.82 -9.58 -18.64
CA ALA A 114 -4.42 -9.91 -17.36
C ALA A 114 -5.14 -11.27 -17.32
N ARG A 115 -5.81 -11.67 -18.41
CA ARG A 115 -6.48 -12.99 -18.49
C ARG A 115 -5.46 -14.11 -18.52
N THR A 116 -4.40 -13.95 -19.31
CA THR A 116 -3.31 -14.92 -19.37
C THR A 116 -2.62 -15.07 -18.00
N LEU A 117 -2.32 -13.95 -17.34
CA LEU A 117 -1.72 -13.94 -16.01
C LEU A 117 -2.59 -14.66 -14.98
N TYR A 118 -3.91 -14.43 -15.00
CA TYR A 118 -4.84 -15.12 -14.11
C TYR A 118 -4.81 -16.65 -14.34
N HIS A 119 -4.85 -17.11 -15.60
CA HIS A 119 -4.74 -18.53 -15.91
C HIS A 119 -3.41 -19.14 -15.46
N MET A 120 -2.31 -18.38 -15.55
CA MET A 120 -1.01 -18.80 -15.03
C MET A 120 -1.04 -18.96 -13.51
N TRP A 121 -1.62 -18.01 -12.76
CA TRP A 121 -1.77 -18.14 -11.31
C TRP A 121 -2.61 -19.36 -10.90
N VAL A 122 -3.68 -19.68 -11.65
CA VAL A 122 -4.48 -20.88 -11.41
C VAL A 122 -3.70 -22.15 -11.72
N ALA A 123 -2.98 -22.19 -12.85
CA ALA A 123 -2.18 -23.35 -13.25
C ALA A 123 -1.05 -23.67 -12.26
N GLU A 124 -0.47 -22.65 -11.64
CA GLU A 124 0.58 -22.77 -10.62
C GLU A 124 0.03 -23.02 -9.21
N GLY A 125 -1.30 -23.06 -9.05
CA GLY A 125 -1.96 -23.24 -7.75
C GLY A 125 -1.79 -22.06 -6.79
N ILE A 126 -1.42 -20.87 -7.29
CA ILE A 126 -1.32 -19.63 -6.50
C ILE A 126 -2.71 -19.13 -6.12
N VAL A 127 -3.68 -19.30 -7.03
CA VAL A 127 -5.10 -18.98 -6.83
C VAL A 127 -5.91 -20.25 -6.99
N SER A 128 -6.78 -20.55 -6.01
CA SER A 128 -7.75 -21.64 -6.15
C SER A 128 -8.88 -21.20 -7.08
N SER A 129 -9.34 -22.10 -7.94
CA SER A 129 -10.54 -21.90 -8.76
C SER A 129 -11.84 -22.27 -8.04
N GLU A 130 -11.79 -22.56 -6.74
CA GLU A 130 -12.97 -22.89 -5.94
C GLU A 130 -13.73 -21.61 -5.57
N GLU A 131 -14.91 -21.44 -6.17
CA GLU A 131 -15.98 -20.51 -5.79
C GLU A 131 -16.64 -20.87 -4.45
#